data_AF-A0A1A9WSI3-F1
#
_entry.id   AF-A0A1A9WSI3-F1
#
_cell.length_a   1.000
_cell.length_b   1.000
_cell.length_c   1.000
_cell.angle_alpha   90.00
_cell.angle_beta   90.00
_cell.angle_gamma   90.00
#
_symmetry.space_group_name_H-M   'P 1'
#
loop_
_entity.id
_entity.type
_entity.pdbx_description
1 polymer ?
#
loop_
_entity_poly.entity_id
_entity_poly.type
_entity_poly.pdbx_seq_one_letter_code
_entity_poly.pdbx_strand_id
1 'polypeptide(L)'
;MSRNIQSTSRTLEVSEQPISTSAGSYICLASLTKYYDFICDNGALVKSIFESNVRDYQGSVTVNTVIRMTLQNENSDDFWYLNNGVTIITPKAISAGKQLTIEDPQIVNELQTSHEIYRHFS
;
A
#
# COMPACT_ATOMS: atom_id res chain seq x y z
N MET A 1 0.97 -31.77 0.61
CA MET A 1 0.48 -31.25 -0.69
C MET A 1 0.80 -29.77 -0.74
N SER A 2 1.82 -29.38 -1.51
CA SER A 2 2.19 -27.98 -1.68
C SER A 2 1.14 -27.33 -2.59
N ARG A 3 0.33 -26.40 -2.09
CA ARG A 3 -0.48 -25.56 -2.97
C ARG A 3 0.49 -24.84 -3.90
N ASN A 4 0.39 -25.09 -5.20
CA ASN A 4 1.09 -24.33 -6.22
C ASN A 4 0.37 -22.97 -6.31
N ILE A 5 0.71 -22.06 -5.39
CA ILE A 5 0.21 -20.68 -5.41
C ILE A 5 1.01 -20.01 -6.52
N GLN A 6 0.32 -19.65 -7.60
CA GLN A 6 0.94 -18.91 -8.68
C GLN A 6 1.36 -17.55 -8.10
N SER A 7 2.68 -17.30 -8.05
CA SER A 7 3.20 -16.05 -7.50
C SER A 7 2.63 -14.87 -8.27
N THR A 8 2.09 -13.91 -7.55
CA THR A 8 1.53 -12.67 -8.09
C THR A 8 2.61 -11.60 -8.06
N SER A 9 2.74 -10.81 -9.13
CA SER A 9 3.67 -9.68 -9.15
C SER A 9 2.91 -8.39 -9.42
N ARG A 10 3.25 -7.34 -8.68
CA ARG A 10 2.67 -6.00 -8.85
C ARG A 10 3.76 -4.97 -8.96
N THR A 11 3.49 -3.93 -9.75
CA THR A 11 4.42 -2.82 -9.94
C THR A 11 3.86 -1.59 -9.23
N LEU A 12 4.70 -0.96 -8.40
CA LEU A 12 4.43 0.33 -7.78
C LEU A 12 5.32 1.38 -8.45
N GLU A 13 4.68 2.40 -9.04
CA GLU A 13 5.39 3.60 -9.48
C GLU A 13 5.60 4.53 -8.29
N VAL A 14 6.84 4.90 -8.05
CA VAL A 14 7.27 5.72 -6.92
C VAL A 14 7.68 7.11 -7.40
N SER A 15 7.60 8.09 -6.51
CA SER A 15 7.86 9.49 -6.85
C SER A 15 9.31 9.73 -7.29
N GLU A 16 10.25 9.05 -6.64
CA GLU A 16 11.69 9.10 -6.92
C GLU A 16 12.34 7.73 -6.72
N GLN A 17 13.61 7.61 -7.12
CA GLN A 17 14.34 6.34 -6.97
C GLN A 17 14.32 5.85 -5.52
N PRO A 18 13.88 4.60 -5.25
CA PRO A 18 13.84 4.05 -3.91
C PRO A 18 15.21 4.02 -3.24
N ILE A 19 15.24 4.30 -1.94
CA ILE A 19 16.42 4.15 -1.10
C ILE A 19 16.54 2.67 -0.71
N SER A 20 17.60 2.01 -1.18
CA SER A 20 17.91 0.64 -0.78
C SER A 20 18.61 0.61 0.58
N THR A 21 18.24 -0.35 1.43
CA THR A 21 18.91 -0.63 2.69
C THR A 21 19.92 -1.77 2.54
N SER A 22 20.88 -1.87 3.45
CA SER A 22 21.82 -2.99 3.50
C SER A 22 21.15 -4.35 3.78
N ALA A 23 19.92 -4.34 4.30
CA ALA A 23 19.12 -5.54 4.55
C ALA A 23 18.32 -6.01 3.32
N GLY A 24 18.50 -5.37 2.16
CA GLY A 24 17.77 -5.72 0.93
C GLY A 24 16.32 -5.22 0.90
N SER A 25 16.00 -4.18 1.67
CA SER A 25 14.68 -3.52 1.67
C SER A 25 14.73 -2.18 0.92
N TYR A 26 13.56 -1.64 0.62
CA TYR A 26 13.43 -0.33 -0.02
C TYR A 26 12.57 0.62 0.81
N ILE A 27 12.96 1.89 0.83
CA ILE A 27 12.15 3.00 1.34
C ILE A 27 11.87 3.93 0.16
N CYS A 28 10.61 4.28 -0.04
CA CYS A 28 10.19 5.12 -1.17
C CYS A 28 8.93 5.92 -0.81
N LEU A 29 8.67 6.95 -1.61
CA LEU A 29 7.42 7.70 -1.59
C LEU A 29 6.63 7.33 -2.83
N ALA A 30 5.32 7.21 -2.69
CA ALA A 30 4.40 7.05 -3.81
C ALA A 30 3.24 8.03 -3.64
N SER A 31 2.72 8.54 -4.76
CA SER A 31 1.46 9.29 -4.70
C SER A 31 0.30 8.37 -4.31
N LEU A 32 -0.73 8.94 -3.70
CA LEU A 32 -1.91 8.17 -3.26
C LEU A 32 -2.61 7.49 -4.44
N THR A 33 -2.65 8.14 -5.62
CA THR A 33 -3.19 7.55 -6.85
C THR A 33 -2.40 6.31 -7.27
N LYS A 34 -1.05 6.37 -7.25
CA LYS A 34 -0.22 5.21 -7.62
C LYS A 34 -0.32 4.09 -6.59
N TYR A 35 -0.47 4.42 -5.32
CA TYR A 35 -0.76 3.44 -4.28
C TYR A 35 -2.15 2.81 -4.44
N TYR A 36 -3.17 3.60 -4.80
CA TYR A 36 -4.52 3.11 -5.13
C TYR A 36 -4.47 2.10 -6.29
N ASP A 37 -3.80 2.44 -7.39
CA ASP A 37 -3.62 1.54 -8.53
C ASP A 37 -2.92 0.23 -8.12
N PHE A 38 -1.95 0.32 -7.20
CA PHE A 38 -1.23 -0.84 -6.69
C PHE A 38 -2.10 -1.78 -5.84
N ILE A 39 -3.03 -1.26 -5.04
CA ILE A 39 -3.89 -2.07 -4.15
C ILE A 39 -5.21 -2.52 -4.81
N CYS A 40 -5.49 -2.05 -6.03
CA CYS A 40 -6.71 -2.35 -6.76
C CYS A 40 -6.44 -3.16 -8.04
N ASP A 41 -7.50 -3.82 -8.52
CA ASP A 41 -7.57 -4.40 -9.85
C ASP A 41 -9.00 -4.25 -10.36
N ASN A 42 -9.18 -3.69 -11.55
CA ASN A 42 -10.49 -3.39 -12.15
C ASN A 42 -11.47 -2.67 -11.20
N GLY A 43 -10.96 -1.72 -10.40
CA GLY A 43 -11.75 -0.95 -9.43
C GLY A 43 -12.13 -1.70 -8.16
N ALA A 44 -11.61 -2.91 -7.93
CA ALA A 44 -11.83 -3.68 -6.71
C ALA A 44 -10.53 -3.84 -5.91
N LEU A 45 -10.64 -3.78 -4.58
CA LEU A 45 -9.52 -4.10 -3.69
C LEU A 45 -9.05 -5.54 -3.87
N VAL A 46 -7.74 -5.69 -3.98
CA VAL A 46 -7.09 -6.99 -4.17
C VAL A 46 -6.89 -7.62 -2.81
N LYS A 47 -7.89 -8.36 -2.32
CA LYS A 47 -7.91 -8.89 -0.95
C LYS A 47 -6.67 -9.72 -0.58
N SER A 48 -6.08 -10.42 -1.54
CA SER A 48 -4.91 -11.29 -1.32
C SER A 48 -3.68 -10.55 -0.79
N ILE A 49 -3.51 -9.25 -1.07
CA ILE A 49 -2.36 -8.48 -0.57
C ILE A 49 -2.53 -8.09 0.91
N PHE A 50 -3.71 -8.26 1.49
CA PHE A 50 -4.01 -7.92 2.89
C PHE A 50 -4.16 -9.16 3.79
N GLU A 51 -4.00 -10.38 3.26
CA GLU A 51 -4.21 -11.62 4.02
C GLU A 51 -3.25 -11.78 5.21
N SER A 52 -2.02 -11.25 5.10
CA SER A 52 -1.05 -11.25 6.19
C SER A 52 -1.28 -10.16 7.24
N ASN A 53 -2.29 -9.29 7.06
CA ASN A 53 -2.61 -8.26 8.02
C ASN A 53 -3.37 -8.87 9.20
N VAL A 54 -2.72 -8.96 10.36
CA VAL A 54 -3.31 -9.57 11.57
C VAL A 54 -4.40 -8.73 12.23
N ARG A 55 -4.63 -7.49 11.75
CA ARG A 55 -5.74 -6.66 12.20
C ARG A 55 -6.85 -6.74 11.16
N ASP A 56 -7.96 -7.38 11.50
CA ASP A 56 -9.16 -7.30 10.67
C ASP A 56 -9.64 -5.85 10.53
N TYR A 57 -10.25 -5.51 9.38
CA TYR A 57 -10.84 -4.19 9.20
C TYR A 57 -12.02 -4.00 10.16
N GLN A 58 -11.85 -3.21 11.22
CA GLN A 58 -12.83 -3.08 12.32
C GLN A 58 -14.05 -2.17 12.03
N GLY A 59 -14.42 -1.96 10.76
CA GLY A 59 -15.56 -1.09 10.45
C GLY A 59 -15.30 0.39 10.75
N SER A 60 -16.38 1.19 10.84
CA SER A 60 -16.30 2.65 11.02
C SER A 60 -15.88 3.04 12.43
N VAL A 61 -14.59 2.95 12.73
CA VAL A 61 -13.96 3.47 13.94
C VAL A 61 -13.55 4.93 13.76
N THR A 62 -13.51 5.71 14.84
CA THR A 62 -13.18 7.16 14.84
C THR A 62 -11.94 7.50 14.01
N VAL A 63 -10.96 6.60 13.95
CA VAL A 63 -9.74 6.75 13.14
C VAL A 63 -10.03 6.89 11.64
N ASN A 64 -11.03 6.17 11.09
CA ASN A 64 -11.36 6.23 9.65
C ASN A 64 -11.92 7.60 9.27
N THR A 65 -12.68 8.21 10.17
CA THR A 65 -13.18 9.58 9.97
C THR A 65 -12.03 10.57 9.88
N VAL A 66 -11.01 10.44 10.74
CA VAL A 66 -9.83 11.32 10.71
C VAL A 66 -9.02 11.11 9.44
N ILE A 67 -8.76 9.84 9.05
CA ILE A 67 -8.07 9.51 7.79
C ILE A 67 -8.81 10.16 6.62
N ARG A 68 -10.14 9.99 6.55
CA ARG A 68 -10.97 10.55 5.49
C ARG A 68 -10.92 12.08 5.44
N MET A 69 -10.95 12.75 6.60
CA MET A 69 -10.81 14.20 6.67
C MET A 69 -9.46 14.66 6.10
N THR A 70 -8.37 13.92 6.38
CA THR A 70 -7.06 14.24 5.81
C THR A 70 -7.00 13.99 4.29
N LEU A 71 -7.65 12.94 3.77
CA LEU A 71 -7.75 12.68 2.33
C LEU A 71 -8.55 13.75 1.57
N GLN A 72 -9.58 14.33 2.19
CA GLN A 72 -10.42 15.35 1.58
C GLN A 72 -9.81 16.76 1.58
N ASN A 73 -8.73 16.97 2.35
CA ASN A 73 -8.07 18.26 2.44
C ASN A 73 -6.93 18.37 1.42
N GLU A 74 -7.29 18.65 0.17
CA GLU A 74 -6.33 18.76 -0.95
C GLU A 74 -5.29 19.88 -0.79
N ASN A 75 -5.51 20.83 0.13
CA ASN A 75 -4.60 21.94 0.40
C ASN A 75 -3.60 21.65 1.54
N SER A 76 -3.64 20.46 2.13
CA SER A 76 -2.77 20.06 3.23
C SER A 76 -1.80 18.97 2.77
N ASP A 77 -0.51 19.28 2.80
CA ASP A 77 0.57 18.31 2.58
C ASP A 77 0.74 17.35 3.78
N ASP A 78 -0.15 17.40 4.77
CA ASP A 78 0.03 16.69 6.05
C ASP A 78 -0.40 15.23 5.99
N PHE A 79 -1.02 14.75 4.90
CA PHE A 79 -1.55 13.39 4.83
C PHE A 79 -0.50 12.33 5.21
N TRP A 80 0.71 12.41 4.63
CA TRP A 80 1.78 11.43 4.88
C TRP A 80 2.35 11.52 6.30
N TYR A 81 2.20 12.66 6.96
CA TYR A 81 2.66 12.89 8.34
C TYR A 81 1.61 12.44 9.36
N LEU A 82 0.34 12.68 9.07
CA LEU A 82 -0.80 12.35 9.93
C LEU A 82 -1.24 10.89 9.81
N ASN A 83 -0.86 10.22 8.72
CA ASN A 83 -1.16 8.82 8.48
C ASN A 83 0.17 8.08 8.31
N ASN A 84 0.39 7.00 9.08
CA ASN A 84 1.64 6.25 8.99
C ASN A 84 1.87 5.72 7.57
N GLY A 85 3.14 5.50 7.24
CA GLY A 85 3.52 4.80 6.02
C GLY A 85 3.10 3.32 6.00
N VAL A 86 3.06 2.75 4.80
CA VAL A 86 2.71 1.35 4.57
C VAL A 86 3.98 0.48 4.55
N THR A 87 3.93 -0.64 5.25
CA THR A 87 4.93 -1.70 5.23
C THR A 87 4.42 -2.84 4.36
N ILE A 88 5.18 -3.16 3.32
CA ILE A 88 4.93 -4.28 2.42
C ILE A 88 6.03 -5.31 2.63
N ILE A 89 5.68 -6.53 3.02
CA ILE A 89 6.61 -7.66 3.02
C ILE A 89 6.48 -8.41 1.70
N THR A 90 7.58 -8.99 1.25
CA THR A 90 7.68 -9.67 -0.04
C THR A 90 8.87 -10.62 -0.02
N PRO A 91 8.80 -11.77 -0.71
CA PRO A 91 9.98 -12.59 -0.98
C PRO A 91 11.03 -11.88 -1.84
N LYS A 92 10.60 -10.95 -2.72
CA LYS A 92 11.48 -10.29 -3.69
C LYS A 92 10.92 -8.96 -4.17
N ALA A 93 11.75 -7.92 -4.09
CA ALA A 93 11.50 -6.63 -4.71
C ALA A 93 12.67 -6.21 -5.61
N ILE A 94 12.36 -5.72 -6.81
CA ILE A 94 13.33 -5.22 -7.78
C ILE A 94 13.01 -3.75 -8.07
N SER A 95 13.99 -2.88 -7.90
CA SER A 95 13.90 -1.47 -8.26
C SER A 95 14.51 -1.23 -9.65
N ALA A 96 13.80 -0.48 -10.50
CA ALA A 96 14.28 0.00 -11.78
C ALA A 96 13.84 1.47 -11.98
N GLY A 97 14.74 2.40 -11.68
CA GLY A 97 14.44 3.84 -11.70
C GLY A 97 13.34 4.20 -10.71
N LYS A 98 12.19 4.67 -11.21
CA LYS A 98 11.00 5.05 -10.43
C LYS A 98 9.94 3.94 -10.34
N GLN A 99 10.32 2.69 -10.60
CA GLN A 99 9.43 1.53 -10.49
C GLN A 99 9.97 0.51 -9.50
N LEU A 100 9.06 -0.05 -8.71
CA LEU A 100 9.29 -1.15 -7.79
C LEU A 100 8.40 -2.33 -8.22
N THR A 101 9.01 -3.40 -8.72
CA THR A 101 8.32 -4.67 -8.97
C THR A 101 8.39 -5.52 -7.71
N ILE A 102 7.23 -5.88 -7.17
CA ILE A 102 7.08 -6.56 -5.87
C ILE A 102 6.40 -7.91 -6.11
N GLU A 103 7.06 -8.99 -5.71
CA GLU A 103 6.56 -10.36 -5.80
C GLU A 103 5.77 -10.71 -4.53
N ASP A 104 4.61 -11.33 -4.68
CA ASP A 104 3.68 -11.69 -3.60
C ASP A 104 3.58 -10.62 -2.48
N PRO A 105 3.20 -9.37 -2.83
CA PRO A 105 3.17 -8.28 -1.87
C PRO A 105 2.15 -8.56 -0.77
N GLN A 106 2.55 -8.31 0.48
CA GLN A 106 1.69 -8.43 1.64
C GLN A 106 1.78 -7.16 2.49
N ILE A 107 0.68 -6.43 2.60
CA ILE A 107 0.55 -5.23 3.43
C ILE A 107 0.24 -5.67 4.86
N VAL A 108 1.20 -5.46 5.76
CA VAL A 108 1.14 -5.97 7.15
C VAL A 108 0.73 -4.92 8.18
N ASN A 109 0.57 -3.65 7.77
CA ASN A 109 0.07 -2.56 8.61
C ASN A 109 -0.97 -1.71 7.86
N GLU A 110 -1.49 -0.66 8.51
CA GLU A 110 -2.27 0.41 7.86
C GLU A 110 -3.47 -0.06 6.99
N LEU A 111 -4.17 -1.11 7.44
CA LEU A 111 -5.34 -1.64 6.73
C LEU A 111 -6.45 -0.59 6.60
N GLN A 112 -6.72 0.17 7.66
CA GLN A 112 -7.74 1.23 7.65
C GLN A 112 -7.40 2.32 6.62
N THR A 113 -6.15 2.81 6.64
CA THR A 113 -5.64 3.82 5.71
C THR A 113 -5.77 3.35 4.26
N SER A 114 -5.39 2.09 3.98
CA SER A 114 -5.52 1.51 2.64
C SER A 114 -6.98 1.41 2.16
N HIS A 115 -7.89 1.02 3.06
CA HIS A 115 -9.33 0.97 2.75
C HIS A 115 -9.96 2.35 2.55
N GLU A 116 -9.56 3.37 3.31
CA GLU A 116 -10.06 4.73 3.13
C GLU A 116 -9.49 5.38 1.86
N ILE A 117 -8.23 5.11 1.50
CA ILE A 117 -7.66 5.49 0.19
C ILE A 117 -8.48 4.85 -0.94
N TYR A 118 -8.76 3.54 -0.86
CA TYR A 118 -9.61 2.86 -1.83
C TYR A 118 -10.98 3.54 -1.98
N ARG A 119 -11.64 3.85 -0.86
CA ARG A 119 -12.96 4.51 -0.85
C ARG A 119 -12.93 5.94 -1.40
N HIS A 120 -11.79 6.61 -1.31
CA HIS A 120 -11.66 7.98 -1.78
C HIS A 120 -11.52 8.05 -3.31
N PHE A 121 -10.81 7.09 -3.92
CA PHE A 121 -10.53 7.06 -5.36
C PHE A 121 -11.46 6.15 -6.18
N SER A 122 -12.31 5.33 -5.53
CA SER A 122 -13.32 4.49 -6.20
C SER A 122 -14.65 5.22 -6.35
#